data_AF-A0A937Z8W7-F1
#
_entry.id   AF-A0A937Z8W7-F1
#
_cell.length_a   1.000
_cell.length_b   1.000
_cell.length_c   1.000
_cell.angle_alpha   90.00
_cell.angle_beta   90.00
_cell.angle_gamma   90.00
#
_symmetry.space_group_name_H-M   'P 1'
#
loop_
_entity.id
_entity.type
_entity.pdbx_description
1 polymer ?
#
loop_
_entity_poly.entity_id
_entity_poly.type
_entity_poly.pdbx_seq_one_letter_code
_entity_poly.pdbx_strand_id
1 'polypeptide(L)'
;MIAACLAVCAIAFPDAVALRAIEDALPASPPPRPAFATQRPATMTVVDAQGLDLDRNLTLLALQGLVNRRGPRLFVIGMNPFNREADRFWVERLGQRYGIVAEAADFEGALRQYGPELGGLIVYPVDSSQSENVACMAAALLGLLPVASEVRGQAEQATGLTVRYDLTGCFADRLEAARWALEHLAPALEPPDLACLDDRTWLQIR
;
A
#
# COMPACT_ATOMS: atom_id res chain seq x y z
N MET A 1 49.31 12.45 -1.71
CA MET A 1 49.01 11.08 -1.24
C MET A 1 47.78 11.11 -0.32
N ILE A 2 46.65 11.63 -0.82
CA ILE A 2 45.37 11.81 -0.09
C ILE A 2 44.21 11.58 -1.07
N ALA A 3 44.23 10.47 -1.81
CA ALA A 3 43.23 10.20 -2.84
C ALA A 3 42.83 8.71 -2.94
N ALA A 4 42.96 7.96 -1.85
CA ALA A 4 42.69 6.51 -1.85
C ALA A 4 41.95 6.01 -0.59
N CYS A 5 41.14 6.86 0.05
CA CYS A 5 40.33 6.47 1.21
C CYS A 5 38.81 6.56 1.01
N LEU A 6 38.33 6.92 -0.18
CA LEU A 6 36.88 7.03 -0.46
C LEU A 6 36.28 5.79 -1.17
N ALA A 7 37.05 4.73 -1.41
CA ALA A 7 36.59 3.58 -2.19
C ALA A 7 36.31 2.30 -1.37
N VAL A 8 36.23 2.37 -0.04
CA VAL A 8 36.07 1.18 0.84
C VAL A 8 34.82 1.24 1.75
N CYS A 9 33.90 2.19 1.57
CA CYS A 9 32.65 2.24 2.36
C CYS A 9 31.37 1.86 1.60
N ALA A 10 31.48 1.32 0.38
CA ALA A 10 30.31 0.89 -0.40
C ALA A 10 30.08 -0.64 -0.41
N ILE A 11 30.53 -1.34 0.63
CA ILE A 11 29.82 -2.57 1.06
C ILE A 11 28.78 -2.10 2.09
N ALA A 12 27.95 -1.15 1.67
CA ALA A 12 26.76 -0.79 2.41
C ALA A 12 25.78 -1.94 2.19
N PHE A 13 25.34 -2.55 3.28
CA PHE A 13 24.16 -3.40 3.26
C PHE A 13 23.08 -2.68 2.43
N PRO A 14 22.59 -3.27 1.32
CA PRO A 14 21.55 -2.65 0.48
C PRO A 14 20.37 -2.15 1.33
N ASP A 15 20.12 -2.89 2.41
CA ASP A 15 19.18 -2.71 3.51
C ASP A 15 19.19 -1.31 4.14
N ALA A 16 20.36 -0.81 4.54
CA ALA A 16 20.48 0.47 5.24
C ALA A 16 20.26 1.68 4.32
N VAL A 17 20.55 1.52 3.02
CA VAL A 17 20.39 2.58 2.02
C VAL A 17 18.92 2.83 1.74
N ALA A 18 18.11 1.77 1.64
CA ALA A 18 16.67 1.89 1.39
C ALA A 18 15.94 2.58 2.55
N LEU A 19 16.19 2.15 3.79
CA LEU A 19 15.56 2.74 4.98
C LEU A 19 15.92 4.22 5.16
N ARG A 20 17.20 4.56 4.98
CA ARG A 20 17.63 5.95 5.05
C ARG A 20 17.02 6.81 3.94
N ALA A 21 16.92 6.28 2.72
CA ALA A 21 16.28 7.00 1.63
C ALA A 21 14.79 7.23 1.86
N ILE A 22 14.09 6.30 2.55
CA ILE A 22 12.70 6.50 2.98
C ILE A 22 12.63 7.65 3.98
N GLU A 23 13.46 7.65 5.03
CA GLU A 23 13.52 8.71 6.05
C GLU A 23 13.74 10.08 5.42
N ASP A 24 14.73 10.20 4.54
CA ASP A 24 15.09 11.45 3.87
C ASP A 24 13.96 11.93 2.92
N ALA A 25 13.08 11.04 2.47
CA ALA A 25 11.96 11.34 1.59
C ALA A 25 10.65 11.65 2.34
N LEU A 26 10.60 11.46 3.66
CA LEU A 26 9.37 11.67 4.43
C LEU A 26 8.90 13.13 4.35
N PRO A 27 7.57 13.34 4.25
CA PRO A 27 7.04 14.69 4.24
C PRO A 27 7.20 15.33 5.63
N ALA A 28 7.49 16.63 5.66
CA ALA A 28 7.60 17.40 6.90
C ALA A 28 6.27 17.53 7.68
N SER A 29 5.16 17.17 7.05
CA SER A 29 3.83 17.13 7.66
C SER A 29 3.03 15.98 7.06
N PRO A 30 2.14 15.34 7.83
CA PRO A 30 1.32 14.23 7.35
C PRO A 30 0.49 14.62 6.12
N PRO A 31 0.22 13.68 5.20
CA PRO A 31 -0.66 13.94 4.07
C PRO A 31 -2.07 14.29 4.57
N PRO A 32 -2.79 15.19 3.86
CA PRO A 32 -4.13 15.61 4.28
C PRO A 32 -5.08 14.41 4.33
N ARG A 33 -5.92 14.36 5.37
CA ARG A 33 -6.97 13.34 5.46
C ARG A 33 -7.89 13.45 4.24
N PRO A 34 -8.39 12.32 3.70
CA PRO A 34 -9.38 12.36 2.64
C PRO A 34 -10.58 13.18 3.10
N ALA A 35 -10.99 14.17 2.31
CA ALA A 35 -12.23 14.91 2.53
C ALA A 35 -13.41 14.02 2.12
N PHE A 36 -13.70 12.99 2.93
CA PHE A 36 -14.68 11.94 2.60
C PHE A 36 -16.10 12.49 2.33
N ALA A 37 -16.42 13.70 2.78
CA ALA A 37 -17.79 14.22 2.79
C ALA A 37 -18.19 15.07 1.57
N THR A 38 -17.25 15.58 0.76
CA THR A 38 -17.58 16.62 -0.25
C THR A 38 -17.53 16.15 -1.70
N GLN A 39 -16.91 14.99 -1.98
CA GLN A 39 -16.77 14.48 -3.35
C GLN A 39 -17.70 13.30 -3.61
N ARG A 40 -18.48 13.40 -4.68
CA ARG A 40 -19.39 12.37 -5.17
C ARG A 40 -19.04 12.07 -6.62
N PRO A 41 -18.24 11.02 -6.89
CA PRO A 41 -17.87 10.71 -8.26
C PRO A 41 -19.11 10.17 -8.99
N ALA A 42 -19.21 10.44 -10.29
CA ALA A 42 -20.29 9.87 -11.11
C ALA A 42 -20.11 8.35 -11.27
N THR A 43 -18.87 7.88 -11.27
CA THR A 43 -18.50 6.47 -11.42
C THR A 43 -17.57 6.02 -10.30
N MET A 44 -17.59 4.72 -9.99
CA MET A 44 -16.71 4.08 -9.03
C MET A 44 -16.26 2.74 -9.59
N THR A 45 -14.95 2.52 -9.65
CA THR A 45 -14.39 1.23 -10.02
C THR A 45 -14.64 0.23 -8.89
N VAL A 46 -15.17 -0.93 -9.22
CA VAL A 46 -15.40 -2.04 -8.29
C VAL A 46 -14.57 -3.24 -8.70
N VAL A 47 -13.76 -3.76 -7.78
CA VAL A 47 -12.94 -4.96 -8.00
C VAL A 47 -13.46 -6.09 -7.12
N ASP A 48 -13.86 -7.19 -7.74
CA ASP A 48 -14.18 -8.42 -7.01
C ASP A 48 -12.87 -9.16 -6.70
N ALA A 49 -12.48 -9.12 -5.44
CA ALA A 49 -11.27 -9.75 -4.91
C ALA A 49 -11.47 -11.25 -4.60
N GLN A 50 -12.65 -11.81 -4.88
CA GLN A 50 -12.90 -13.22 -4.64
C GLN A 50 -11.92 -14.11 -5.41
N GLY A 51 -11.22 -14.97 -4.67
CA GLY A 51 -10.27 -15.94 -5.24
C GLY A 51 -8.87 -15.36 -5.50
N LEU A 52 -8.63 -14.08 -5.23
CA LEU A 52 -7.28 -13.54 -5.17
C LEU A 52 -6.56 -14.03 -3.90
N ASP A 53 -5.25 -14.20 -4.00
CA ASP A 53 -4.41 -14.42 -2.83
C ASP A 53 -4.32 -13.18 -1.94
N LEU A 54 -3.78 -13.38 -0.74
CA LEU A 54 -3.65 -12.34 0.27
C LEU A 54 -2.81 -11.15 -0.22
N ASP A 55 -1.71 -11.39 -0.92
CA ASP A 55 -0.79 -10.35 -1.34
C ASP A 55 -1.41 -9.41 -2.40
N ARG A 56 -2.20 -9.96 -3.33
CA ARG A 56 -3.00 -9.19 -4.27
C ARG A 56 -4.11 -8.42 -3.55
N ASN A 57 -4.75 -9.02 -2.56
CA ASN A 57 -5.78 -8.34 -1.75
C ASN A 57 -5.22 -7.14 -0.99
N LEU A 58 -4.08 -7.30 -0.33
CA LEU A 58 -3.40 -6.22 0.38
C LEU A 58 -2.98 -5.10 -0.57
N THR A 59 -2.47 -5.46 -1.75
CA THR A 59 -2.15 -4.50 -2.82
C THR A 59 -3.39 -3.69 -3.23
N LEU A 60 -4.54 -4.35 -3.42
CA LEU A 60 -5.81 -3.68 -3.77
C LEU A 60 -6.33 -2.78 -2.65
N LEU A 61 -6.23 -3.21 -1.39
CA LEU A 61 -6.65 -2.40 -0.25
C LEU A 61 -5.78 -1.14 -0.11
N ALA A 62 -4.47 -1.27 -0.27
CA ALA A 62 -3.57 -0.13 -0.28
C ALA A 62 -3.86 0.82 -1.44
N LEU A 63 -4.07 0.28 -2.65
CA LEU A 63 -4.48 1.06 -3.81
C LEU A 63 -5.78 1.83 -3.54
N GLN A 64 -6.79 1.17 -2.97
CA GLN A 64 -8.05 1.78 -2.57
C GLN A 64 -7.81 2.97 -1.62
N GLY A 65 -6.99 2.78 -0.59
CA GLY A 65 -6.65 3.84 0.37
C GLY A 65 -5.98 5.04 -0.29
N LEU A 66 -5.05 4.81 -1.22
CA LEU A 66 -4.32 5.85 -1.95
C LEU A 66 -5.22 6.61 -2.93
N VAL A 67 -5.97 5.88 -3.76
CA VAL A 67 -6.92 6.43 -4.74
C VAL A 67 -8.00 7.25 -4.05
N ASN A 68 -8.51 6.75 -2.92
CA ASN A 68 -9.64 7.36 -2.22
C ASN A 68 -9.29 8.62 -1.42
N ARG A 69 -8.00 9.01 -1.37
CA ARG A 69 -7.59 10.35 -0.88
C ARG A 69 -8.23 11.48 -1.68
N ARG A 70 -8.51 11.22 -2.96
CA ARG A 70 -9.15 12.14 -3.91
C ARG A 70 -10.63 11.79 -4.16
N GLY A 71 -11.28 11.19 -3.16
CA GLY A 71 -12.70 10.81 -3.21
C GLY A 71 -12.94 9.32 -3.50
N PRO A 72 -14.14 8.78 -3.20
CA PRO A 72 -14.42 7.34 -3.19
C PRO A 72 -14.54 6.75 -4.61
N ARG A 73 -13.40 6.52 -5.29
CA ARG A 73 -13.31 6.12 -6.70
C ARG A 73 -13.03 4.63 -6.90
N LEU A 74 -12.46 3.95 -5.92
CA LEU A 74 -12.20 2.51 -5.95
C LEU A 74 -12.84 1.81 -4.75
N PHE A 75 -13.50 0.68 -4.99
CA PHE A 75 -14.12 -0.16 -3.97
C PHE A 75 -13.84 -1.65 -4.21
N VAL A 76 -13.19 -2.29 -3.26
CA VAL A 76 -12.85 -3.71 -3.30
C VAL A 76 -13.93 -4.50 -2.56
N ILE A 77 -14.45 -5.55 -3.20
CA ILE A 77 -15.50 -6.43 -2.64
C ILE A 77 -15.03 -7.87 -2.60
N GLY A 78 -15.63 -8.70 -1.75
CA GLY A 78 -15.47 -10.16 -1.84
C GLY A 78 -14.12 -10.68 -1.34
N MET A 79 -13.30 -9.83 -0.71
CA MET A 79 -12.04 -10.23 -0.08
C MET A 79 -12.28 -11.21 1.07
N ASN A 80 -13.32 -10.95 1.87
CA ASN A 80 -13.75 -11.85 2.94
C ASN A 80 -15.10 -12.48 2.56
N PRO A 81 -15.20 -13.82 2.45
CA PRO A 81 -16.47 -14.51 2.16
C PRO A 81 -17.62 -14.10 3.09
N PHE A 82 -17.33 -13.83 4.37
CA PHE A 82 -18.32 -13.42 5.36
C PHE A 82 -18.95 -12.04 5.06
N ASN A 83 -18.22 -11.15 4.38
CA ASN A 83 -18.68 -9.79 4.11
C ASN A 83 -19.28 -9.61 2.70
N ARG A 84 -19.31 -10.66 1.87
CA ARG A 84 -19.66 -10.54 0.45
C ARG A 84 -21.03 -9.91 0.20
N GLU A 85 -22.03 -10.28 1.00
CA GLU A 85 -23.37 -9.72 0.88
C GLU A 85 -23.40 -8.24 1.34
N ALA A 86 -22.66 -7.92 2.41
CA ALA A 86 -22.52 -6.55 2.89
C ALA A 86 -21.82 -5.65 1.86
N ASP A 87 -20.76 -6.14 1.23
CA ASP A 87 -20.02 -5.41 0.19
C ASP A 87 -20.93 -5.07 -0.99
N ARG A 88 -21.68 -6.05 -1.49
CA ARG A 88 -22.65 -5.85 -2.60
C ARG A 88 -23.77 -4.89 -2.20
N PHE A 89 -24.30 -5.04 -0.98
CA PHE A 89 -25.28 -4.12 -0.43
C PHE A 89 -24.79 -2.67 -0.46
N TRP A 90 -23.54 -2.41 -0.09
CA TRP A 90 -22.99 -1.05 -0.10
C TRP A 90 -22.83 -0.49 -1.51
N VAL A 91 -22.35 -1.28 -2.47
CA VAL A 91 -22.27 -0.85 -3.88
C VAL A 91 -23.65 -0.46 -4.42
N GLU A 92 -24.66 -1.31 -4.20
CA GLU A 92 -26.04 -1.03 -4.61
C GLU A 92 -26.60 0.21 -3.92
N ARG A 93 -26.38 0.34 -2.61
CA ARG A 93 -26.86 1.47 -1.82
C ARG A 93 -26.25 2.80 -2.27
N LEU A 94 -24.97 2.80 -2.62
CA LEU A 94 -24.27 3.97 -3.15
C LEU A 94 -24.86 4.41 -4.50
N GLY A 95 -25.15 3.46 -5.38
CA GLY A 95 -25.84 3.73 -6.66
C GLY A 95 -27.25 4.29 -6.46
N GLN A 96 -28.06 3.66 -5.59
CA GLN A 96 -29.44 4.11 -5.32
C GLN A 96 -29.50 5.48 -4.64
N ARG A 97 -28.62 5.74 -3.68
CA ARG A 97 -28.68 6.96 -2.85
C ARG A 97 -28.02 8.15 -3.51
N TYR A 98 -26.95 7.93 -4.26
CA TYR A 98 -26.11 9.00 -4.78
C TYR A 98 -25.96 9.00 -6.31
N GLY A 99 -26.55 8.03 -7.03
CA GLY A 99 -26.45 7.93 -8.48
C GLY A 99 -25.07 7.50 -8.99
N ILE A 100 -24.26 6.89 -8.12
CA ILE A 100 -22.90 6.43 -8.47
C ILE A 100 -23.01 5.17 -9.32
N VAL A 101 -22.40 5.19 -10.50
CA VAL A 101 -22.35 4.02 -11.40
C VAL A 101 -21.13 3.16 -11.05
N ALA A 102 -21.36 1.89 -10.74
CA ALA A 102 -20.29 0.93 -10.47
C ALA A 102 -19.75 0.36 -11.79
N GLU A 103 -18.45 0.45 -12.00
CA GLU A 103 -17.74 -0.10 -13.16
C GLU A 103 -16.84 -1.26 -12.70
N ALA A 104 -17.06 -2.46 -13.23
CA ALA A 104 -16.27 -3.61 -12.85
C ALA A 104 -14.84 -3.53 -13.43
N ALA A 105 -13.85 -3.85 -12.62
CA ALA A 105 -12.47 -4.07 -13.04
C ALA A 105 -11.92 -5.33 -12.36
N ASP A 106 -10.92 -5.96 -13.00
CA ASP A 106 -10.09 -6.97 -12.37
C ASP A 106 -8.87 -6.31 -11.69
N PHE A 107 -8.03 -7.14 -11.05
CA PHE A 107 -6.82 -6.71 -10.35
C PHE A 107 -5.92 -5.83 -11.23
N GLU A 108 -5.58 -6.30 -12.43
CA GLU A 108 -4.70 -5.58 -13.35
C GLU A 108 -5.36 -4.35 -13.95
N GLY A 109 -6.67 -4.39 -14.22
CA GLY A 109 -7.46 -3.28 -14.70
C GLY A 109 -7.44 -2.11 -13.71
N ALA A 110 -7.63 -2.39 -12.42
CA ALA A 110 -7.53 -1.37 -11.37
C ALA A 110 -6.11 -0.79 -11.26
N LEU A 111 -5.09 -1.63 -11.30
CA LEU A 111 -3.69 -1.18 -11.30
C LEU A 111 -3.36 -0.32 -12.51
N ARG A 112 -3.81 -0.70 -13.71
CA ARG A 112 -3.60 0.06 -14.93
C ARG A 112 -4.32 1.41 -14.90
N GLN A 113 -5.53 1.43 -14.35
CA GLN A 113 -6.33 2.65 -14.24
C GLN A 113 -5.73 3.66 -13.27
N TYR A 114 -5.26 3.21 -12.09
CA TYR A 114 -4.87 4.10 -11.00
C TYR A 114 -3.35 4.19 -10.77
N GLY A 115 -2.55 3.27 -11.29
CA GLY A 115 -1.09 3.28 -11.19
C GLY A 115 -0.44 4.61 -11.60
N PRO A 116 -0.85 5.26 -12.70
CA PRO A 116 -0.30 6.55 -13.11
C PRO A 116 -0.48 7.70 -12.09
N GLU A 117 -1.34 7.53 -11.08
CA GLU A 117 -1.55 8.51 -10.01
C GLU A 117 -0.52 8.41 -8.87
N LEU A 118 0.31 7.37 -8.86
CA LEU A 118 1.22 7.01 -7.77
C LEU A 118 2.69 7.30 -8.11
N GLY A 119 3.53 7.44 -7.08
CA GLY A 119 4.95 7.81 -7.22
C GLY A 119 5.91 6.65 -7.51
N GLY A 120 5.41 5.41 -7.50
CA GLY A 120 6.21 4.19 -7.65
C GLY A 120 5.72 3.04 -6.77
N LEU A 121 6.52 1.97 -6.70
CA LEU A 121 6.26 0.80 -5.86
C LEU A 121 7.20 0.77 -4.65
N ILE A 122 6.72 0.20 -3.54
CA ILE A 122 7.55 -0.25 -2.42
C ILE A 122 7.34 -1.76 -2.23
N VAL A 123 8.42 -2.52 -2.33
CA VAL A 123 8.37 -3.99 -2.29
C VAL A 123 8.66 -4.47 -0.88
N TYR A 124 7.93 -5.49 -0.41
CA TYR A 124 8.20 -6.18 0.85
C TYR A 124 8.26 -7.71 0.66
N PRO A 125 9.02 -8.44 1.49
CA PRO A 125 9.08 -9.89 1.42
C PRO A 125 7.80 -10.55 1.99
N VAL A 126 7.32 -11.61 1.33
CA VAL A 126 6.06 -12.33 1.63
C VAL A 126 6.04 -12.97 3.03
N ASP A 127 7.22 -13.31 3.57
CA ASP A 127 7.39 -14.01 4.85
C ASP A 127 7.54 -13.08 6.06
N SER A 128 7.44 -11.75 5.87
CA SER A 128 7.54 -10.77 6.95
C SER A 128 6.33 -9.84 6.99
N SER A 129 5.36 -10.15 7.86
CA SER A 129 4.19 -9.28 8.10
C SER A 129 4.57 -7.90 8.65
N GLN A 130 5.71 -7.76 9.33
CA GLN A 130 6.16 -6.44 9.79
C GLN A 130 6.83 -5.62 8.69
N SER A 131 7.53 -6.26 7.74
CA SER A 131 8.01 -5.55 6.55
C SER A 131 6.84 -5.07 5.69
N GLU A 132 5.77 -5.85 5.60
CA GLU A 132 4.49 -5.45 4.99
C GLU A 132 3.89 -4.21 5.67
N ASN A 133 3.81 -4.19 7.00
CA ASN A 133 3.33 -3.04 7.75
C ASN A 133 4.18 -1.78 7.51
N VAL A 134 5.51 -1.92 7.55
CA VAL A 134 6.45 -0.83 7.23
C VAL A 134 6.19 -0.31 5.81
N ALA A 135 6.08 -1.21 4.83
CA ALA A 135 5.80 -0.85 3.45
C ALA A 135 4.48 -0.10 3.31
N CYS A 136 3.41 -0.54 4.00
CA CYS A 136 2.12 0.11 3.99
C CYS A 136 2.16 1.53 4.59
N MET A 137 2.83 1.70 5.73
CA MET A 137 3.00 3.01 6.36
C MET A 137 3.81 3.97 5.48
N ALA A 138 4.96 3.52 4.96
CA ALA A 138 5.80 4.32 4.08
C ALA A 138 5.10 4.65 2.76
N ALA A 139 4.41 3.68 2.14
CA ALA A 139 3.57 3.87 0.97
C ALA A 139 2.52 4.95 1.18
N ALA A 140 1.84 4.93 2.32
CA ALA A 140 0.86 5.92 2.68
C ALA A 140 1.49 7.32 2.77
N LEU A 141 2.65 7.47 3.40
CA LEU A 141 3.31 8.78 3.53
C LEU A 141 3.82 9.30 2.18
N LEU A 142 4.35 8.41 1.33
CA LEU A 142 5.08 8.76 0.11
C LEU A 142 4.25 8.68 -1.17
N GLY A 143 3.00 8.20 -1.09
CA GLY A 143 2.15 8.00 -2.27
C GLY A 143 2.65 6.89 -3.19
N LEU A 144 3.20 5.82 -2.61
CA LEU A 144 3.69 4.63 -3.32
C LEU A 144 2.71 3.47 -3.15
N LEU A 145 2.76 2.47 -4.03
CA LEU A 145 1.99 1.24 -3.87
C LEU A 145 2.82 0.17 -3.16
N PRO A 146 2.39 -0.35 -1.99
CA PRO A 146 3.04 -1.48 -1.35
C PRO A 146 2.65 -2.76 -2.08
N VAL A 147 3.64 -3.58 -2.44
CA VAL A 147 3.44 -4.85 -3.14
C VAL A 147 4.34 -5.92 -2.54
N ALA A 148 3.82 -7.13 -2.40
CA ALA A 148 4.67 -8.26 -2.03
C ALA A 148 5.66 -8.57 -3.16
N SER A 149 6.83 -9.12 -2.81
CA SER A 149 7.89 -9.47 -3.77
C SER A 149 7.41 -10.37 -4.90
N GLU A 150 6.46 -11.29 -4.64
CA GLU A 150 5.86 -12.17 -5.64
C GLU A 150 4.88 -11.45 -6.60
N VAL A 151 4.25 -10.36 -6.14
CA VAL A 151 3.29 -9.56 -6.94
C VAL A 151 4.01 -8.47 -7.75
N ARG A 152 5.25 -8.14 -7.39
CA ARG A 152 6.06 -7.08 -8.00
C ARG A 152 5.99 -7.06 -9.53
N GLY A 153 6.32 -8.16 -10.19
CA GLY A 153 6.41 -8.20 -11.66
C GLY A 153 5.07 -7.89 -12.34
N GLN A 154 3.97 -8.41 -11.77
CA GLN A 154 2.62 -8.11 -12.25
C GLN A 154 2.27 -6.64 -12.03
N ALA A 155 2.64 -6.07 -10.88
CA ALA A 155 2.40 -4.66 -10.58
C ALA A 155 3.21 -3.72 -11.50
N GLU A 156 4.50 -3.97 -11.71
CA GLU A 156 5.35 -3.21 -12.64
C GLU A 156 4.76 -3.25 -14.06
N GLN A 157 4.33 -4.43 -14.53
CA GLN A 157 3.73 -4.58 -15.86
C GLN A 157 2.38 -3.87 -16.00
N ALA A 158 1.49 -3.97 -15.00
CA ALA A 158 0.16 -3.39 -15.07
C ALA A 158 0.16 -1.86 -14.92
N THR A 159 1.05 -1.33 -14.06
CA THR A 159 1.10 0.10 -13.73
C THR A 159 2.11 0.90 -14.54
N GLY A 160 3.17 0.26 -15.06
CA GLY A 160 4.34 0.92 -15.62
C GLY A 160 5.24 1.60 -14.59
N LEU A 161 4.97 1.44 -13.29
CA LEU A 161 5.75 2.03 -12.21
C LEU A 161 7.02 1.22 -11.96
N THR A 162 8.06 1.91 -11.48
CA THR A 162 9.31 1.29 -11.02
C THR A 162 9.31 1.13 -9.51
N VAL A 163 10.03 0.13 -9.01
CA VAL A 163 10.33 -0.01 -7.58
C VAL A 163 11.20 1.16 -7.12
N ARG A 164 10.72 1.88 -6.10
CA ARG A 164 11.44 2.98 -5.43
C ARG A 164 12.23 2.49 -4.24
N TYR A 165 11.64 1.57 -3.47
CA TYR A 165 12.25 0.97 -2.29
C TYR A 165 11.92 -0.53 -2.26
N ASP A 166 12.90 -1.34 -1.88
CA ASP A 166 12.74 -2.77 -1.67
C ASP A 166 13.16 -3.09 -0.24
N LEU A 167 12.24 -3.59 0.56
CA LEU A 167 12.45 -3.90 1.97
C LEU A 167 12.94 -5.33 2.20
N THR A 168 13.24 -6.08 1.13
CA THR A 168 13.77 -7.43 1.23
C THR A 168 15.17 -7.38 1.87
N GLY A 169 15.34 -8.08 2.99
CA GLY A 169 16.60 -8.08 3.74
C GLY A 169 16.78 -6.88 4.69
N CYS A 170 15.89 -5.88 4.67
CA CYS A 170 16.05 -4.65 5.46
C CYS A 170 15.97 -4.84 6.97
N PHE A 171 15.41 -5.95 7.44
CA PHE A 171 15.19 -6.22 8.86
C PHE A 171 15.60 -7.65 9.19
N ALA A 172 16.31 -7.85 10.29
CA ALA A 172 16.69 -9.15 10.79
C ALA A 172 15.49 -9.90 11.37
N ASP A 173 14.55 -9.17 11.98
CA ASP A 173 13.33 -9.74 12.54
C ASP A 173 12.15 -8.75 12.60
N ARG A 174 11.00 -9.28 13.00
CA ARG A 174 9.74 -8.54 13.16
C ARG A 174 9.81 -7.40 14.19
N LEU A 175 10.62 -7.54 15.25
CA LEU A 175 10.73 -6.54 16.30
C LEU A 175 11.54 -5.34 15.82
N GLU A 176 12.60 -5.59 15.06
CA GLU A 176 13.40 -4.54 14.41
C GLU A 176 12.54 -3.74 13.43
N ALA A 177 11.79 -4.41 12.55
CA ALA A 177 10.88 -3.75 11.61
C ALA A 177 9.84 -2.86 12.31
N ALA A 178 9.16 -3.41 13.34
CA ALA A 178 8.15 -2.67 14.10
C ALA A 178 8.75 -1.46 14.84
N ARG A 179 9.92 -1.65 15.47
CA ARG A 179 10.65 -0.57 16.15
C ARG A 179 11.02 0.53 15.17
N TRP A 180 11.61 0.17 14.03
CA TRP A 180 12.01 1.13 13.02
C TRP A 180 10.83 1.96 12.52
N ALA A 181 9.68 1.33 12.24
CA ALA A 181 8.47 2.04 11.82
C ALA A 181 7.99 3.06 12.87
N LEU A 182 7.99 2.67 14.15
CA LEU A 182 7.55 3.55 15.24
C LEU A 182 8.52 4.72 15.47
N GLU A 183 9.82 4.49 15.33
CA GLU A 183 10.84 5.52 15.53
C GLU A 183 10.90 6.50 14.35
N HIS A 184 10.71 6.04 13.11
CA HIS A 184 11.01 6.82 11.91
C HIS A 184 9.76 7.24 11.13
N LEU A 185 8.73 6.39 11.04
CA LEU A 185 7.52 6.70 10.25
C LEU A 185 6.41 7.34 11.10
N ALA A 186 6.22 6.88 12.34
CA ALA A 186 5.15 7.38 13.21
C ALA A 186 5.21 8.90 13.47
N PRO A 187 6.38 9.56 13.59
CA PRO A 187 6.44 11.02 13.74
C PRO A 187 5.86 11.80 12.56
N ALA A 188 5.81 11.19 11.36
CA ALA A 188 5.24 11.78 10.16
C ALA A 188 3.74 11.47 9.99
N LEU A 189 3.14 10.69 10.90
CA LEU A 189 1.70 10.40 10.94
C LEU A 189 0.98 11.37 11.90
N GLU A 190 -0.27 11.74 11.60
CA GLU A 190 -1.14 12.44 12.56
C GLU A 190 -1.44 11.54 13.78
N PRO A 191 -1.46 12.04 15.04
CA PRO A 191 -1.79 11.23 16.20
C PRO A 191 -3.32 10.98 16.34
N PRO A 192 -3.82 9.82 16.83
CA PRO A 192 -3.24 8.48 16.96
C PRO A 192 -4.13 7.41 16.30
N ASP A 193 -4.22 7.37 14.96
CA ASP A 193 -4.89 6.25 14.29
C ASP A 193 -3.87 5.13 14.04
N LEU A 194 -3.44 4.47 15.12
CA LEU A 194 -2.62 3.26 15.03
C LEU A 194 -3.54 2.07 14.76
N ALA A 195 -3.37 1.42 13.62
CA ALA A 195 -3.99 0.14 13.34
C ALA A 195 -3.02 -0.97 13.75
N CYS A 196 -3.48 -1.87 14.63
CA CYS A 196 -2.82 -3.15 14.81
C CYS A 196 -3.27 -4.05 13.65
N LEU A 197 -2.45 -4.14 12.61
CA LEU A 197 -2.60 -5.17 11.58
C LEU A 197 -1.94 -6.42 12.15
N ASP A 198 -2.77 -7.33 12.64
CA ASP A 198 -2.30 -8.62 13.17
C ASP A 198 -1.68 -9.43 12.04
N ASP A 199 -0.92 -10.46 12.41
CA ASP A 199 -0.27 -11.34 11.46
C ASP A 199 -1.27 -11.98 10.49
N ARG A 200 -0.75 -12.48 9.37
CA ARG A 200 -1.51 -13.03 8.24
C ARG A 200 -2.48 -14.17 8.61
N THR A 201 -2.56 -14.59 9.87
CA THR A 201 -3.42 -15.68 10.36
C THR A 201 -4.91 -15.35 10.34
N TRP A 202 -5.32 -14.10 10.60
CA TRP A 202 -6.75 -13.75 10.66
C TRP A 202 -7.42 -13.65 9.29
N LEU A 203 -6.68 -13.27 8.24
CA LEU A 203 -7.18 -13.20 6.87
C LEU A 203 -7.21 -14.59 6.19
N GLN A 204 -6.66 -15.62 6.84
CA GLN A 204 -6.68 -17.00 6.38
C GLN A 204 -7.80 -17.84 7.00
N ILE A 205 -8.64 -17.26 7.86
CA ILE A 205 -9.81 -17.96 8.42
C ILE A 205 -10.82 -18.16 7.30
N ARG A 206 -10.78 -19.36 6.71
CA ARG A 206 -11.74 -19.89 5.73
C ARG A 206 -13.02 -20.36 6.40
#